data_AF-A0A445KYZ4-F1
#
_entry.id   AF-A0A445KYZ4-F1
#
_cell.length_a   1.000
_cell.length_b   1.000
_cell.length_c   1.000
_cell.angle_alpha   90.00
_cell.angle_beta   90.00
_cell.angle_gamma   90.00
#
_symmetry.space_group_name_H-M   'P 1'
#
loop_
_entity.id
_entity.type
_entity.pdbx_description
1 polymer ?
#
loop_
_entity_poly.entity_id
_entity_poly.type
_entity_poly.pdbx_seq_one_letter_code
_entity_poly.pdbx_strand_id
1 'polypeptide(L)'
;MSAAMWSVVIRRSSWEILRQIKRNILLGVAIRTFSTPTGLYGFPHLKTPKGFQPFVDDAIQRSGELISYICSKRPAAEVMRAMDEISDTVCSVVDSAELCRNTHPDREFVEEATKASMKINEYLHVR
;
A
#
# COMPACT_ATOMS: atom_id res chain seq x y z
N MET A 1 49.56 43.34 -21.22
CA MET A 1 48.65 44.52 -21.11
C MET A 1 47.94 44.62 -22.46
N SER A 2 46.62 44.64 -22.62
CA SER A 2 45.48 44.73 -21.71
C SER A 2 44.20 44.30 -22.48
N ALA A 3 43.30 43.62 -21.76
CA ALA A 3 41.86 43.48 -21.94
C ALA A 3 41.22 43.80 -23.30
N ALA A 4 40.95 42.77 -24.12
CA ALA A 4 39.76 42.70 -24.98
C ALA A 4 39.45 41.24 -25.33
N MET A 5 39.55 40.37 -24.33
CA MET A 5 38.95 39.05 -24.34
C MET A 5 37.73 39.23 -23.42
N TRP A 6 36.57 38.71 -23.82
CA TRP A 6 35.26 38.77 -23.14
C TRP A 6 34.28 39.87 -23.60
N SER A 7 33.05 39.42 -23.87
CA SER A 7 31.85 40.14 -24.36
C SER A 7 31.85 40.32 -25.90
N VAL A 8 30.88 39.87 -26.69
CA VAL A 8 29.46 39.58 -26.45
C VAL A 8 29.03 38.50 -27.48
N VAL A 9 29.04 37.23 -27.09
CA VAL A 9 28.29 36.16 -27.77
C VAL A 9 27.07 35.85 -26.92
N ILE A 10 26.11 36.78 -26.86
CA ILE A 10 24.81 36.53 -26.24
C ILE A 10 23.73 37.28 -27.03
N ARG A 11 23.28 36.67 -28.14
CA ARG A 11 21.96 36.96 -28.71
C ARG A 11 21.56 35.89 -29.72
N ARG A 12 21.13 34.71 -29.24
CA ARG A 12 20.22 33.76 -29.94
C ARG A 12 20.05 32.42 -29.22
N SER A 13 19.93 32.40 -27.89
CA SER A 13 19.70 31.12 -27.18
C SER A 13 18.81 31.29 -25.95
N SER A 14 17.63 31.89 -26.12
CA SER A 14 16.57 31.83 -25.10
C SER A 14 15.35 31.07 -25.60
N TRP A 15 15.01 31.20 -26.89
CA TRP A 15 13.85 30.52 -27.46
C TRP A 15 14.03 29.00 -27.59
N GLU A 16 15.26 28.52 -27.78
CA GLU A 16 15.57 27.08 -27.85
C GLU A 16 15.59 26.44 -26.46
N ILE A 17 16.14 27.14 -25.46
CA ILE A 17 16.15 26.70 -24.05
C ILE A 17 14.71 26.62 -23.53
N LEU A 18 13.86 27.61 -23.82
CA LEU A 18 12.45 27.58 -23.43
C LEU A 18 11.67 26.46 -24.13
N ARG A 19 12.03 26.10 -25.37
CA ARG A 19 11.43 24.97 -26.10
C ARG A 19 11.84 23.62 -25.51
N GLN A 20 13.11 23.49 -25.11
CA GLN A 20 13.64 22.27 -24.49
C GLN A 20 13.11 22.07 -23.06
N ILE A 21 12.98 23.15 -22.27
CA ILE A 21 12.39 23.11 -20.92
C ILE A 21 10.91 22.70 -20.98
N LYS A 22 10.11 23.27 -21.90
CA LYS A 22 8.71 22.83 -22.10
C LYS A 22 8.61 21.34 -22.45
N ARG A 23 9.57 20.80 -23.22
CA ARG A 23 9.60 19.38 -23.61
C ARG A 23 9.99 18.47 -22.43
N ASN A 24 10.92 18.89 -21.58
CA ASN A 24 11.36 18.10 -20.43
C ASN A 24 10.37 18.17 -19.23
N ILE A 25 9.64 19.27 -19.04
CA ILE A 25 8.63 19.37 -17.98
C ILE A 25 7.44 18.43 -18.25
N LEU A 26 7.07 18.22 -19.51
CA LEU A 26 6.01 17.28 -19.90
C LEU A 26 6.41 15.80 -19.78
N LEU A 27 7.70 15.49 -19.71
CA LEU A 27 8.22 14.12 -19.60
C LEU A 27 8.57 13.72 -18.15
N GLY A 28 8.63 14.68 -17.23
CA GLY A 28 9.04 14.46 -15.83
C GLY A 28 7.89 14.22 -14.85
N VAL A 29 6.64 14.50 -15.24
CA VAL A 29 5.47 14.11 -14.45
C VAL A 29 5.02 12.77 -14.99
N ALA A 30 5.48 11.68 -14.37
CA ALA A 30 4.83 10.40 -14.52
C ALA A 30 3.38 10.57 -14.04
N ILE A 31 2.45 10.77 -14.98
CA ILE A 31 1.04 10.56 -14.72
C ILE A 31 0.97 9.12 -14.22
N ARG A 32 0.74 8.96 -12.92
CA ARG A 32 0.34 7.67 -12.38
C ARG A 32 -0.94 7.31 -13.12
N THR A 33 -0.82 6.49 -14.15
CA THR A 33 -1.98 5.81 -14.70
C THR A 33 -2.57 5.07 -13.52
N PHE A 34 -3.82 5.39 -13.15
CA PHE A 34 -4.54 4.60 -12.15
C PHE A 34 -4.44 3.15 -12.61
N SER A 35 -3.65 2.35 -11.88
CA SER A 35 -3.63 0.91 -12.08
C SER A 35 -5.07 0.42 -11.95
N THR A 36 -5.38 -0.71 -12.61
CA THR A 36 -6.64 -1.42 -12.43
C THR A 36 -7.18 -1.24 -11.01
N PRO A 37 -8.43 -0.76 -10.81
CA PRO A 37 -8.91 -0.39 -9.49
C PRO A 37 -8.73 -1.56 -8.51
N THR A 38 -7.74 -1.42 -7.63
CA THR A 38 -7.60 -2.24 -6.44
C THR A 38 -8.67 -1.80 -5.45
N GLY A 39 -9.15 -2.68 -4.58
CA GLY A 39 -10.09 -2.27 -3.53
C GLY A 39 -9.47 -1.25 -2.57
N LEU A 40 -10.22 -0.86 -1.53
CA LEU A 40 -9.77 0.09 -0.52
C LEU A 40 -8.37 -0.26 -0.02
N TYR A 41 -7.55 0.78 0.13
CA TYR A 41 -6.19 0.72 0.67
C TYR A 41 -5.24 -0.20 -0.13
N GLY A 42 -5.60 -0.57 -1.36
CA GLY A 42 -4.81 -1.45 -2.21
C GLY A 42 -5.18 -2.93 -2.09
N PHE A 43 -6.15 -3.30 -1.24
CA PHE A 43 -6.53 -4.69 -1.03
C PHE A 43 -7.55 -5.18 -2.06
N PRO A 44 -7.29 -6.29 -2.79
CA PRO A 44 -8.22 -6.82 -3.79
C PRO A 44 -9.59 -7.23 -3.23
N HIS A 45 -9.65 -7.68 -1.98
CA HIS A 45 -10.88 -8.05 -1.29
C HIS A 45 -11.80 -6.85 -1.09
N LEU A 46 -11.26 -5.67 -0.79
CA LEU A 46 -12.00 -4.50 -0.35
C LEU A 46 -12.59 -3.67 -1.51
N LYS A 47 -13.10 -4.34 -2.55
CA LYS A 47 -13.82 -3.69 -3.65
C LYS A 47 -15.25 -3.30 -3.26
N THR A 48 -15.79 -3.95 -2.23
CA THR A 48 -17.12 -3.71 -1.67
C THR A 48 -17.04 -3.80 -0.14
N PRO A 49 -18.02 -3.28 0.61
CA PRO A 49 -18.08 -3.41 2.07
C PRO A 49 -17.94 -4.85 2.53
N LYS A 50 -18.70 -5.75 1.90
CA LYS A 50 -18.71 -7.19 2.20
C LYS A 50 -17.36 -7.88 1.96
N GLY A 51 -16.45 -7.22 1.23
CA GLY A 51 -15.08 -7.66 1.03
C GLY A 51 -14.29 -7.84 2.32
N PHE A 52 -14.67 -7.15 3.40
CA PHE A 52 -14.05 -7.33 4.71
C PHE A 52 -14.24 -8.74 5.28
N GLN A 53 -15.33 -9.44 4.95
CA GLN A 53 -15.60 -10.80 5.46
C GLN A 53 -14.63 -11.86 4.91
N PRO A 54 -14.50 -12.05 3.58
CA PRO A 54 -13.49 -12.99 3.06
C PRO A 54 -12.07 -12.52 3.37
N PHE A 55 -11.82 -11.21 3.54
CA PHE A 55 -10.50 -10.71 3.91
C PHE A 55 -10.06 -11.19 5.30
N VAL A 56 -10.96 -11.11 6.30
CA VAL A 56 -10.67 -11.63 7.65
C VAL A 56 -10.64 -13.16 7.68
N ASP A 57 -11.50 -13.82 6.91
CA ASP A 57 -11.53 -15.29 6.84
C ASP A 57 -10.20 -15.86 6.30
N ASP A 58 -9.69 -15.27 5.22
CA ASP A 58 -8.41 -15.66 4.63
C ASP A 58 -7.25 -15.43 5.61
N ALA A 59 -7.25 -14.31 6.33
CA ALA A 59 -6.22 -14.01 7.33
C ALA A 59 -6.23 -15.02 8.49
N ILE A 60 -7.41 -15.37 9.00
CA ILE A 60 -7.57 -16.38 10.07
C ILE A 60 -7.13 -17.76 9.59
N GLN A 61 -7.57 -18.16 8.39
CA GLN A 61 -7.21 -19.45 7.81
C GLN A 61 -5.70 -19.53 7.63
N ARG A 62 -5.08 -18.53 6.99
CA ARG A 62 -3.65 -18.51 6.73
C ARG A 62 -2.83 -18.52 8.01
N SER A 63 -3.24 -17.74 9.01
CA SER A 63 -2.60 -17.73 10.32
C SER A 63 -2.66 -19.12 10.98
N GLY A 64 -3.80 -19.82 10.89
CA GLY A 64 -3.94 -21.19 11.39
C GLY A 64 -3.03 -22.22 10.68
N GLU A 65 -2.88 -22.09 9.36
CA GLU A 65 -1.94 -22.91 8.57
C GLU A 65 -0.49 -22.67 9.01
N LEU A 66 -0.09 -21.40 9.20
CA LEU A 66 1.26 -21.02 9.62
C LEU A 66 1.57 -21.47 11.06
N ILE A 67 0.60 -21.37 11.97
CA ILE A 67 0.75 -21.91 13.33
C ILE A 67 0.97 -23.42 13.27
N SER A 68 0.15 -24.15 12.50
CA SER A 68 0.29 -25.60 12.34
C SER A 68 1.66 -25.96 11.73
N TYR A 69 2.12 -25.16 10.77
CA TYR A 69 3.45 -25.28 10.18
C TYR A 69 4.54 -25.13 11.24
N ILE A 70 4.51 -24.04 12.04
CA ILE A 70 5.49 -23.78 13.11
C ILE A 70 5.52 -24.92 14.13
N CYS A 71 4.37 -25.44 14.56
CA CYS A 71 4.29 -26.55 15.51
C CYS A 71 4.97 -27.84 15.03
N SER A 72 5.16 -27.99 13.71
CA SER A 72 5.81 -29.17 13.10
C SER A 72 7.30 -29.01 12.78
N LYS A 73 7.87 -27.79 12.93
CA LYS A 73 9.19 -27.42 12.39
C LYS A 73 10.23 -27.10 13.46
N ARG A 74 11.52 -27.24 13.09
CA ARG A 74 12.68 -27.20 14.01
C ARG A 74 13.73 -26.08 13.74
N PRO A 75 13.85 -25.44 12.56
CA PRO A 75 14.77 -24.30 12.41
C PRO A 75 14.14 -22.97 12.83
N ALA A 76 14.83 -22.20 13.68
CA ALA A 76 14.37 -20.89 14.16
C ALA A 76 14.06 -19.89 13.01
N ALA A 77 14.83 -19.92 11.93
CA ALA A 77 14.60 -19.05 10.77
C ALA A 77 13.26 -19.31 10.07
N GLU A 78 12.77 -20.55 10.07
CA GLU A 78 11.44 -20.86 9.52
C GLU A 78 10.33 -20.38 10.45
N VAL A 79 10.55 -20.49 11.76
CA VAL A 79 9.61 -19.95 12.76
C VAL A 79 9.49 -18.44 12.62
N MET A 80 10.61 -17.72 12.51
CA MET A 80 10.60 -16.26 12.34
C MET A 80 9.85 -15.84 11.07
N ARG A 81 10.15 -16.45 9.91
CA ARG A 81 9.43 -16.15 8.67
C ARG A 81 7.93 -16.38 8.78
N ALA A 82 7.52 -17.46 9.43
CA ALA A 82 6.10 -17.74 9.61
C ALA A 82 5.43 -16.75 10.58
N MET A 83 6.12 -16.30 11.63
CA MET A 83 5.62 -15.25 12.54
C MET A 83 5.50 -13.89 11.83
N ASP A 84 6.46 -13.55 10.96
CA ASP A 84 6.39 -12.34 10.13
C ASP A 84 5.15 -12.40 9.21
N GLU A 85 4.91 -13.53 8.55
CA GLU A 85 3.76 -13.71 7.65
C GLU A 85 2.40 -13.72 8.40
N ILE A 86 2.35 -14.28 9.62
CA ILE A 86 1.18 -14.15 10.51
C ILE A 86 0.93 -12.67 10.82
N SER A 87 1.99 -11.92 11.13
CA SER A 87 1.86 -10.49 11.45
C SER A 87 1.35 -9.70 10.24
N ASP A 88 1.89 -9.95 9.04
CA ASP A 88 1.45 -9.30 7.81
C ASP A 88 -0.04 -9.57 7.52
N THR A 89 -0.47 -10.83 7.64
CA THR A 89 -1.87 -11.20 7.40
C THR A 89 -2.81 -10.57 8.44
N VAL A 90 -2.50 -10.66 9.73
CA VAL A 90 -3.34 -10.08 10.79
C VAL A 90 -3.39 -8.56 10.71
N CYS A 91 -2.23 -7.89 10.63
CA CYS A 91 -2.16 -6.43 10.60
C CYS A 91 -2.86 -5.86 9.36
N SER A 92 -2.80 -6.55 8.21
CA SER A 92 -3.50 -6.09 7.01
C SER A 92 -5.01 -5.93 7.22
N VAL A 93 -5.64 -6.82 8.00
CA VAL A 93 -7.05 -6.75 8.35
C VAL A 93 -7.29 -5.71 9.43
N VAL A 94 -6.48 -5.73 10.50
CA VAL A 94 -6.63 -4.81 11.65
C VAL A 94 -6.51 -3.36 11.20
N ASP A 95 -5.45 -3.00 10.49
CA ASP A 95 -5.18 -1.63 10.06
C ASP A 95 -6.22 -1.14 9.06
N SER A 96 -6.61 -1.98 8.11
CA SER A 96 -7.66 -1.65 7.13
C SER A 96 -9.01 -1.45 7.79
N ALA A 97 -9.38 -2.30 8.75
CA ALA A 97 -10.63 -2.20 9.47
C ALA A 97 -10.63 -0.97 10.39
N GLU A 98 -9.54 -0.71 11.10
CA GLU A 98 -9.40 0.46 11.97
C GLU A 98 -9.52 1.76 11.15
N LEU A 99 -8.77 1.85 10.06
CA LEU A 99 -8.81 3.02 9.20
C LEU A 99 -10.21 3.23 8.61
N CYS A 100 -10.85 2.17 8.14
CA CYS A 100 -12.19 2.22 7.56
C CYS A 100 -13.23 2.71 8.57
N ARG A 101 -13.22 2.19 9.81
CA ARG A 101 -14.16 2.62 10.85
C ARG A 101 -14.04 4.10 11.22
N ASN A 102 -12.84 4.65 11.14
CA ASN A 102 -12.58 6.03 11.53
C ASN A 102 -12.71 7.05 10.38
N THR A 103 -12.69 6.60 9.11
CA THR A 103 -12.56 7.52 7.97
C THR A 103 -13.58 7.32 6.86
N HIS A 104 -14.21 6.15 6.75
CA HIS A 104 -15.07 5.87 5.60
C HIS A 104 -16.44 6.56 5.77
N PRO A 105 -16.94 7.31 4.77
CA PRO A 105 -18.21 8.05 4.89
C PRO A 105 -19.44 7.15 4.77
N ASP A 106 -19.31 6.01 4.10
CA ASP A 106 -20.38 5.03 3.94
C ASP A 106 -20.45 4.10 5.16
N ARG A 107 -21.65 4.00 5.74
CA ARG A 107 -21.93 3.20 6.93
C ARG A 107 -21.79 1.71 6.67
N GLU A 108 -22.10 1.19 5.49
CA GLU A 108 -21.98 -0.25 5.21
C GLU A 108 -20.52 -0.69 5.31
N PHE A 109 -19.59 0.12 4.81
CA PHE A 109 -18.15 -0.11 4.96
C PHE A 109 -17.71 -0.08 6.43
N VAL A 110 -18.19 0.88 7.22
CA VAL A 110 -17.89 0.98 8.66
C VAL A 110 -18.41 -0.25 9.43
N GLU A 111 -19.63 -0.69 9.13
CA GLU A 111 -20.26 -1.85 9.77
C GLU A 111 -19.53 -3.16 9.43
N GLU A 112 -19.20 -3.38 8.16
CA GLU A 112 -18.45 -4.58 7.75
C GLU A 112 -17.01 -4.59 8.28
N ALA A 113 -16.34 -3.43 8.31
CA ALA A 113 -15.03 -3.29 8.96
C ALA A 113 -15.11 -3.55 10.47
N THR A 114 -16.19 -3.15 11.14
CA THR A 114 -16.44 -3.45 12.56
C THR A 114 -16.56 -4.94 12.80
N LYS A 115 -17.34 -5.64 11.98
CA LYS A 115 -17.49 -7.11 12.07
C LYS A 115 -16.15 -7.82 11.87
N ALA A 116 -15.38 -7.43 10.85
CA ALA A 116 -14.06 -8.00 10.61
C ALA A 116 -13.10 -7.74 11.78
N SER A 117 -13.10 -6.53 12.34
CA SER A 117 -12.29 -6.19 13.51
C SER A 117 -12.66 -7.00 14.74
N MET A 118 -13.96 -7.22 15.00
CA MET A 118 -14.41 -8.07 16.10
C MET A 118 -13.95 -9.51 15.90
N LYS A 119 -14.10 -10.03 14.68
CA LYS A 119 -13.75 -11.41 14.33
C LYS A 119 -12.25 -11.69 14.44
N ILE A 120 -11.39 -10.80 13.94
CA ILE A 120 -9.94 -10.96 14.08
C ILE A 120 -9.52 -10.80 15.55
N ASN A 121 -10.15 -9.90 16.30
CA ASN A 121 -9.87 -9.72 17.72
C ASN A 121 -10.25 -10.97 18.54
N GLU A 122 -11.39 -11.60 18.24
CA GLU A 122 -11.79 -12.87 18.84
C GLU A 122 -10.74 -13.97 18.55
N TYR A 123 -10.30 -14.09 17.30
CA TYR A 123 -9.25 -15.05 16.92
C TYR A 123 -7.95 -14.85 17.72
N LEU A 124 -7.53 -13.61 17.95
CA LEU A 124 -6.29 -13.28 18.67
C LEU A 124 -6.38 -13.51 20.19
N HIS A 125 -7.56 -13.41 20.79
CA HIS A 125 -7.72 -13.51 22.26
C HIS A 125 -8.19 -14.89 22.74
N VAL A 126 -8.77 -15.71 21.86
CA VAL A 126 -9.42 -16.99 22.24
C VAL A 126 -8.44 -18.19 22.13
N ARG A 127 -7.17 -17.97 21.81
CA ARG A 127 -6.16 -19.04 21.67
C ARG A 127 -4.94 -18.83 22.55
#